data_AF-A0AAE0CHC0-F1
#
_entry.id   AF-A0AAE0CHC0-F1
#
_cell.length_a   1.000
_cell.length_b   1.000
_cell.length_c   1.000
_cell.angle_alpha   90.00
_cell.angle_beta   90.00
_cell.angle_gamma   90.00
#
_symmetry.space_group_name_H-M   'P 1'
#
loop_
_entity.id
_entity.type
_entity.pdbx_description
1 polymer ?
#
loop_
_entity_poly.entity_id
_entity_poly.type
_entity_poly.pdbx_seq_one_letter_code
_entity_poly.pdbx_strand_id
1 'polypeptide(L)'
;MSQYMEGLKLGDTMDFRGPTGMIEYKAGAGNDLLQSLVGKSTAPANKFDIRKFNKLGMIAGGTGITPMLQVMRAIKKDWLKDPTRKLLVHCCYPLTSPLKVLKNGFLSGA
;
A
#
# COMPACT_ATOMS: atom_id res chain seq x y z
N MET A 1 6.98 10.96 17.62
CA MET A 1 6.64 9.54 17.84
C MET A 1 7.80 8.60 17.56
N SER A 2 8.57 8.80 16.48
CA SER A 2 9.74 7.96 16.16
C SER A 2 10.76 7.85 17.31
N GLN A 3 11.18 8.98 17.89
CA GLN A 3 12.12 9.00 19.02
C GLN A 3 11.55 8.35 20.29
N TYR A 4 10.23 8.44 20.50
CA TYR A 4 9.57 7.76 21.61
C TYR A 4 9.63 6.24 21.43
N MET A 5 9.35 5.75 20.22
CA MET A 5 9.44 4.32 19.89
C MET A 5 10.88 3.80 19.95
N GLU A 6 11.88 4.64 19.65
CA GLU A 6 13.31 4.30 19.77
C GLU A 6 13.75 4.08 21.23
N GLY A 7 13.12 4.78 22.18
CA GLY A 7 13.44 4.67 23.61
C GLY A 7 12.74 3.53 24.36
N LEU A 8 11.82 2.79 23.72
CA LEU A 8 11.10 1.69 24.36
C LEU A 8 12.00 0.49 24.62
N LYS A 9 11.92 -0.07 25.83
CA LYS A 9 12.62 -1.28 26.22
C LYS A 9 11.76 -2.51 25.96
N LEU A 10 12.41 -3.67 25.86
CA LEU A 10 11.71 -4.93 25.82
C LEU A 10 10.87 -5.09 27.09
N GLY A 11 9.56 -5.31 26.92
CA GLY A 11 8.59 -5.40 28.01
C GLY A 11 7.73 -4.16 28.21
N ASP A 12 8.09 -3.02 27.59
CA ASP A 12 7.24 -1.83 27.62
C ASP A 12 5.99 -2.03 26.74
N THR A 13 4.86 -1.46 27.18
CA THR A 13 3.56 -1.59 26.51
C THR A 13 3.17 -0.30 25.80
N MET A 14 2.46 -0.43 24.68
CA MET A 14 1.91 0.71 23.93
C MET A 14 0.53 0.36 23.40
N ASP A 15 -0.41 1.31 23.52
CA ASP A 15 -1.77 1.13 23.05
C ASP A 15 -1.89 1.33 21.54
N PHE A 16 -2.68 0.46 20.89
CA PHE A 16 -2.96 0.53 19.45
C PHE A 16 -4.44 0.74 19.20
N ARG A 17 -4.76 1.56 18.19
CA ARG A 17 -6.12 1.79 17.71
C ARG A 17 -6.18 1.57 16.19
N GLY A 18 -7.20 0.85 15.73
CA GLY A 18 -7.46 0.56 14.32
C GLY A 18 -8.57 -0.46 14.13
N PRO A 19 -8.97 -0.78 12.89
CA PRO A 19 -8.44 -0.30 11.61
C PRO A 19 -8.97 1.09 11.20
N THR A 20 -8.15 1.85 10.46
CA THR A 20 -8.52 3.18 9.93
C THR A 20 -8.05 3.32 8.49
N GLY A 21 -8.91 3.83 7.60
CA GLY A 21 -8.54 4.09 6.21
C GLY A 21 -9.77 4.24 5.32
N MET A 22 -9.62 4.98 4.21
CA MET A 22 -10.69 5.21 3.22
C MET A 22 -10.57 4.30 1.99
N ILE A 23 -9.51 3.50 1.92
CA ILE A 23 -9.18 2.66 0.79
C ILE A 23 -9.02 1.23 1.30
N GLU A 24 -9.80 0.32 0.75
CA GLU A 24 -9.69 -1.11 1.02
C GLU A 24 -9.41 -1.85 -0.28
N TYR A 25 -8.37 -2.67 -0.27
CA TYR A 25 -8.06 -3.59 -1.37
C TYR A 25 -8.73 -4.94 -1.10
N LYS A 26 -9.64 -5.37 -1.97
CA LYS A 26 -10.33 -6.66 -1.84
C LYS A 26 -9.80 -7.64 -2.88
N ALA A 27 -8.96 -8.56 -2.42
CA ALA A 27 -8.43 -9.65 -3.24
C ALA A 27 -9.50 -10.74 -3.50
N GLY A 28 -9.53 -11.32 -4.71
CA GLY A 28 -10.22 -12.58 -4.98
C GLY A 28 -11.66 -12.53 -5.50
N ALA A 29 -12.22 -11.37 -5.88
CA ALA A 29 -13.58 -11.24 -6.42
C ALA A 29 -13.66 -11.01 -7.96
N GLY A 30 -12.59 -11.34 -8.70
CA GLY A 30 -12.46 -11.07 -10.13
C GLY A 30 -12.21 -9.58 -10.45
N ASN A 31 -11.24 -9.30 -11.33
CA ASN A 31 -10.72 -7.97 -11.69
C ASN A 31 -10.78 -6.98 -10.50
N ASP A 32 -9.89 -7.23 -9.56
CA ASP A 32 -9.41 -6.46 -8.41
C ASP A 32 -10.16 -5.15 -8.11
N LEU A 33 -10.87 -5.19 -6.98
CA LEU A 33 -11.72 -4.14 -6.46
C LEU A 33 -10.90 -3.28 -5.49
N LEU A 34 -10.68 -2.02 -5.83
CA LEU A 34 -10.37 -1.01 -4.84
C LEU A 34 -11.68 -0.34 -4.44
N GLN A 35 -12.09 -0.62 -3.22
CA GLN A 35 -13.24 0.01 -2.63
C GLN A 35 -12.76 1.32 -2.01
N SER A 36 -13.11 2.41 -2.68
CA SER A 36 -12.83 3.75 -2.17
C SER A 36 -14.08 4.27 -1.49
N LEU A 37 -13.95 4.57 -0.19
CA LEU A 37 -14.89 5.42 0.53
C LEU A 37 -14.65 6.87 0.10
N VAL A 38 -14.95 7.19 -1.15
CA VAL A 38 -15.08 8.57 -1.59
C VAL A 38 -16.54 8.77 -1.94
N GLY A 39 -17.29 9.19 -0.94
CA GLY A 39 -18.43 10.05 -1.21
C GLY A 39 -17.88 11.26 -1.96
N LYS A 40 -18.09 11.32 -3.29
CA LYS A 40 -18.08 12.62 -3.96
C LYS A 40 -18.98 13.52 -3.11
N SER A 41 -18.49 14.73 -2.80
CA SER A 41 -19.06 15.77 -1.93
C SER A 41 -20.56 16.09 -2.09
N THR A 42 -21.30 15.39 -2.95
CA THR A 42 -22.68 15.64 -3.35
C THR A 42 -23.60 14.41 -3.25
N ALA A 43 -23.17 13.28 -2.67
CA ALA A 43 -24.00 12.08 -2.49
C ALA A 43 -23.91 11.52 -1.05
N PRO A 44 -24.99 10.92 -0.52
CA PRO A 44 -25.09 10.55 0.89
C PRO A 44 -23.94 9.62 1.34
N ALA A 45 -23.47 9.84 2.57
CA ALA A 45 -22.23 9.37 3.19
C ALA A 45 -21.96 7.85 3.24
N ASN A 46 -22.78 7.02 2.59
CA ASN A 46 -22.72 5.56 2.67
C ASN A 46 -22.59 4.87 1.30
N LYS A 47 -22.08 5.55 0.27
CA LYS A 47 -21.84 4.93 -1.04
C LYS A 47 -20.36 4.63 -1.23
N PHE A 48 -20.01 3.34 -1.17
CA PHE A 48 -18.70 2.86 -1.55
C PHE A 48 -18.55 2.87 -3.08
N ASP A 49 -17.55 3.56 -3.62
CA ASP A 49 -17.21 3.48 -5.04
C ASP A 49 -16.31 2.26 -5.25
N ILE A 50 -16.86 1.24 -5.91
CA ILE A 50 -16.14 0.00 -6.20
C ILE A 50 -15.51 0.16 -7.59
N ARG A 51 -14.18 0.34 -7.63
CA ARG A 51 -13.44 0.47 -8.88
C ARG A 51 -12.66 -0.80 -9.19
N LYS A 52 -12.90 -1.33 -10.39
CA LYS A 52 -12.13 -2.45 -10.97
C LYS A 52 -10.96 -1.92 -11.76
N PHE A 53 -9.78 -2.53 -11.63
CA PHE A 53 -8.64 -2.23 -12.47
C PHE A 53 -7.79 -3.46 -12.79
N ASN A 54 -7.09 -3.41 -13.91
CA ASN A 54 -6.15 -4.46 -14.31
C ASN A 54 -4.68 -4.04 -14.07
N LYS A 55 -4.44 -2.75 -13.82
CA LYS A 55 -3.12 -2.16 -13.59
C LYS A 55 -3.18 -1.23 -12.39
N LEU A 56 -2.26 -1.41 -11.46
CA LEU A 56 -2.11 -0.58 -10.28
C LEU A 56 -0.76 0.15 -10.31
N GLY A 57 -0.81 1.46 -10.55
CA GLY A 57 0.34 2.35 -10.40
C GLY A 57 0.41 2.90 -8.98
N MET A 58 1.58 2.83 -8.36
CA MET A 58 1.83 3.31 -7.01
C MET A 58 3.04 4.25 -7.03
N ILE A 59 2.92 5.38 -6.34
CA ILE A 59 4.02 6.32 -6.13
C ILE A 59 4.17 6.50 -4.63
N ALA A 60 5.39 6.32 -4.13
CA ALA A 60 5.69 6.43 -2.72
C ALA A 60 7.00 7.17 -2.49
N GLY A 61 7.09 7.90 -1.37
CA GLY A 61 8.31 8.55 -0.92
C GLY A 61 8.62 8.18 0.53
N GLY A 62 9.89 7.91 0.85
CA GLY A 62 10.31 7.62 2.24
C GLY A 62 9.48 6.51 2.90
N THR A 63 8.92 6.79 4.08
CA THR A 63 8.07 5.87 4.86
C THR A 63 6.70 5.60 4.24
N GLY A 64 6.28 6.41 3.25
CA GLY A 64 5.04 6.24 2.48
C GLY A 64 5.01 4.99 1.59
N ILE A 65 6.11 4.22 1.55
CA ILE A 65 6.17 2.90 0.92
C ILE A 65 5.32 1.85 1.65
N THR A 66 5.10 2.02 2.94
CA THR A 66 4.44 1.04 3.81
C THR A 66 3.00 0.68 3.38
N PRO A 67 2.09 1.62 3.07
CA PRO A 67 0.76 1.27 2.56
C PRO A 67 0.83 0.61 1.18
N MET A 68 1.77 1.01 0.31
CA MET A 68 1.92 0.40 -1.02
C MET A 68 2.38 -1.07 -0.89
N LEU A 69 3.30 -1.33 0.05
CA LEU A 69 3.80 -2.67 0.30
C LEU A 69 2.72 -3.61 0.85
N GLN A 70 1.77 -3.10 1.65
CA GLN A 70 0.63 -3.89 2.13
C GLN A 70 -0.21 -4.43 0.98
N VAL A 71 -0.57 -3.57 0.01
CA VAL A 71 -1.33 -3.97 -1.19
C VAL A 71 -0.52 -4.92 -2.06
N MET A 72 0.76 -4.63 -2.30
CA MET A 72 1.64 -5.49 -3.10
C MET A 72 1.78 -6.91 -2.55
N ARG A 73 1.77 -7.06 -1.22
CA ARG A 73 1.81 -8.35 -0.53
C ARG A 73 0.48 -9.09 -0.63
N ALA A 74 -0.64 -8.40 -0.51
CA ALA A 74 -1.97 -8.99 -0.72
C ALA A 74 -2.10 -9.59 -2.13
N ILE A 75 -1.73 -8.82 -3.17
CA ILE A 75 -1.71 -9.29 -4.56
C ILE A 75 -0.80 -10.52 -4.72
N LYS A 76 0.39 -10.52 -4.10
CA LYS A 76 1.34 -11.65 -4.21
C LYS A 76 0.79 -12.92 -3.56
N LYS A 77 0.08 -12.81 -2.44
CA LYS A 77 -0.46 -13.97 -1.72
C LYS A 77 -1.47 -14.75 -2.58
N ASP A 78 -2.29 -14.03 -3.34
CA ASP A 78 -3.36 -14.60 -4.17
C ASP A 78 -3.07 -14.53 -5.68
N TRP A 79 -1.79 -14.60 -6.07
CA TRP A 79 -1.32 -14.39 -7.45
C TRP A 79 -1.96 -15.29 -8.53
N LEU A 80 -2.47 -16.47 -8.15
CA LEU A 80 -3.19 -17.37 -9.08
C LEU A 80 -4.61 -16.85 -9.40
N LYS A 81 -5.21 -16.09 -8.49
CA LYS A 81 -6.57 -15.53 -8.59
C LYS A 81 -6.57 -14.06 -8.98
N ASP A 82 -5.46 -13.36 -8.74
CA ASP A 82 -5.30 -11.92 -8.93
C ASP A 82 -4.20 -11.66 -9.99
N PRO A 83 -4.59 -11.37 -11.25
CA PRO A 83 -3.65 -11.07 -12.32
C PRO A 83 -3.21 -9.60 -12.36
N THR A 84 -3.48 -8.78 -11.34
CA THR A 84 -3.21 -7.33 -11.42
C THR A 84 -1.72 -7.02 -11.58
N ARG A 85 -1.42 -6.23 -12.61
CA ARG A 85 -0.07 -5.75 -12.88
C ARG A 85 0.22 -4.53 -12.01
N LYS A 86 1.33 -4.59 -11.28
CA LYS A 86 1.75 -3.52 -10.35
C LYS A 86 3.00 -2.79 -10.84
N LEU A 87 2.99 -1.47 -10.75
CA LEU A 87 4.15 -0.60 -10.94
C LEU A 87 4.31 0.28 -9.72
N LEU A 88 5.52 0.33 -9.15
CA LEU A 88 5.84 1.17 -8.00
C LEU A 88 7.00 2.09 -8.35
N VAL A 89 6.79 3.39 -8.21
CA VAL A 89 7.86 4.39 -8.23
C VAL A 89 8.13 4.81 -6.80
N HIS A 90 9.33 4.51 -6.29
CA HIS A 90 9.74 4.88 -4.94
C HIS A 90 10.85 5.91 -4.97
N CYS A 91 10.64 7.02 -4.26
CA CYS A 91 11.62 8.08 -4.09
C CYS A 91 12.15 8.06 -2.65
N CYS A 92 13.46 7.97 -2.49
CA CYS A 92 14.12 8.07 -1.20
C CYS A 92 15.34 8.97 -1.35
N TYR A 93 15.64 9.79 -0.34
CA TYR A 93 16.93 10.48 -0.27
C TYR A 93 18.06 9.44 -0.30
N PRO A 94 19.18 9.72 -0.98
CA PRO A 94 20.22 8.74 -1.20
C PRO A 94 20.87 8.32 0.13
N LEU A 95 20.68 7.06 0.50
CA LEU A 95 21.50 6.37 1.48
C LEU A 95 22.68 5.75 0.73
N THR A 96 23.68 6.56 0.36
CA THR A 96 25.00 6.13 -0.18
C THR A 96 25.01 4.94 -1.18
N SER A 97 23.96 4.77 -1.99
CA SER A 97 23.87 3.73 -3.02
C SER A 97 22.82 4.08 -4.08
N PRO A 98 23.03 3.69 -5.35
CA PRO A 98 22.27 4.22 -6.49
C PRO A 98 20.80 3.79 -6.48
N LEU A 99 19.96 4.60 -7.15
CA LEU A 99 18.53 4.40 -7.39
C LEU A 99 18.20 2.94 -7.77
N LYS A 100 17.45 2.25 -6.90
CA LYS A 100 16.92 0.91 -7.18
C LYS A 100 15.51 1.04 -7.73
N VAL A 101 15.33 0.72 -9.02
CA VAL A 101 14.01 0.65 -9.64
C VAL A 101 13.48 -0.79 -9.52
N LEU A 102 12.37 -0.96 -8.81
CA LEU A 102 11.71 -2.25 -8.63
C LEU A 102 10.71 -2.49 -9.78
N LYS A 103 11.11 -3.28 -10.77
CA LYS A 103 10.22 -3.76 -11.84
C LYS A 103 9.83 -5.21 -11.57
N ASN A 104 8.53 -5.53 -11.61
CA ASN A 104 8.00 -6.90 -11.51
C ASN A 104 8.48 -7.70 -10.28
N GLY A 105 8.76 -7.04 -9.15
CA GLY A 105 9.20 -7.71 -7.92
C GLY A 105 10.67 -8.15 -7.91
N PHE A 106 11.46 -7.80 -8.93
CA PHE A 106 12.91 -7.94 -8.91
C PHE A 106 13.58 -6.56 -8.72
N LEU A 107 14.55 -6.52 -7.81
CA LEU A 107 15.48 -5.40 -7.70
C LEU A 107 16.48 -5.55 -8.85
N SER A 108 16.27 -4.82 -9.94
CA SER A 108 17.31 -4.64 -10.95
C SER A 108 18.16 -3.45 -10.53
N GLY A 109 19.42 -3.71 -10.21
CA GLY A 109 20.44 -2.66 -10.18
C GLY A 109 20.75 -2.21 -11.61
N ALA A 110 21.03 -0.92 -11.77
CA ALA A 110 21.90 -0.45 -12.84
C ALA A 110 23.34 -0.51 -12.32
#